data_AF-A0A521WNN5-F1
#
_entry.id   AF-A0A521WNN5-F1
#
_cell.length_a   1.000
_cell.length_b   1.000
_cell.length_c   1.000
_cell.angle_alpha   90.00
_cell.angle_beta   90.00
_cell.angle_gamma   90.00
#
_symmetry.space_group_name_H-M   'P 1'
#
loop_
_entity.id
_entity.type
_entity.pdbx_description
1 polymer ?
#
loop_
_entity_poly.entity_id
_entity_poly.type
_entity_poly.pdbx_seq_one_letter_code
_entity_poly.pdbx_strand_id
1 'polypeptide(L)'
;MATDQSPGLFTCGVCSEPVEARMSAECNWCDGRYHLNPRNDIVAKDCGEVWIDEQYLALQFACNTCISGPAAESRPAKPAASAPSRGRSAAARPRRYRRRA
;
A
#
# COMPACT_ATOMS: atom_id res chain seq x y z
N MET A 1 23.75 2.49 -10.05
CA MET A 1 22.49 1.73 -10.23
C MET A 1 21.46 2.75 -10.69
N ALA A 2 21.22 2.86 -12.01
CA ALA A 2 20.24 3.79 -12.55
C ALA A 2 18.87 3.10 -12.48
N THR A 3 17.98 3.59 -11.61
CA THR A 3 16.60 3.13 -11.61
C THR A 3 15.93 3.66 -12.88
N ASP A 4 15.58 2.72 -13.75
CA ASP A 4 14.69 2.88 -14.90
C ASP A 4 13.29 3.28 -14.39
N GLN A 5 13.13 4.54 -13.98
CA GLN A 5 11.81 5.10 -13.71
C GLN A 5 11.26 5.62 -15.04
N SER A 6 10.75 4.69 -15.86
CA SER A 6 9.82 5.07 -16.93
C SER A 6 8.71 5.93 -16.30
N PRO A 7 8.37 7.12 -16.84
CA PRO A 7 7.36 7.97 -16.24
C PRO A 7 6.00 7.30 -16.41
N GLY A 8 5.64 6.44 -15.46
CA GLY A 8 4.32 5.84 -15.38
C GLY A 8 3.31 6.95 -15.18
N LEU A 9 2.41 7.12 -16.14
CA LEU A 9 1.22 7.94 -15.97
C LEU A 9 0.13 7.05 -15.37
N PHE A 10 -0.40 7.47 -14.23
CA PHE A 10 -1.53 6.84 -13.56
C PHE A 10 -2.78 7.72 -13.69
N THR A 11 -3.94 7.16 -13.38
CA THR A 11 -5.19 7.93 -13.28
C THR A 11 -5.48 8.20 -11.81
N CYS A 12 -5.73 9.46 -11.46
CA CYS A 12 -6.11 9.83 -10.10
C CYS A 12 -7.52 9.32 -9.77
N GLY A 13 -7.66 8.54 -8.69
CA GLY A 13 -8.95 8.01 -8.24
C GLY A 13 -9.92 9.04 -7.66
N VAL A 14 -9.51 10.31 -7.54
CA VAL A 14 -10.35 11.40 -6.98
C VAL A 14 -10.88 12.31 -8.08
N CYS A 15 -10.01 12.88 -8.91
CA CYS A 15 -10.39 13.81 -9.97
C CYS A 15 -10.42 13.18 -11.37
N SER A 16 -10.02 11.91 -11.52
CA SER A 16 -9.96 11.17 -12.79
C SER A 16 -8.99 11.75 -13.84
N GLU A 17 -8.15 12.70 -13.47
CA GLU A 17 -7.11 13.24 -14.35
C GLU A 17 -5.82 12.39 -14.32
N PRO A 18 -5.01 12.44 -15.38
CA PRO A 18 -3.71 11.79 -15.38
C PRO A 18 -2.75 12.41 -14.35
N VAL A 19 -1.90 11.57 -13.77
CA VAL A 19 -0.88 11.96 -12.80
C VAL A 19 0.42 11.20 -13.06
N GLU A 20 1.53 11.92 -13.03
CA GLU A 20 2.85 11.30 -13.13
C GLU A 20 3.17 10.50 -11.86
N ALA A 21 3.87 9.37 -12.01
CA ALA A 21 4.28 8.51 -10.90
C ALA A 21 4.91 9.30 -9.73
N ARG A 22 5.77 10.29 -10.04
CA ARG A 22 6.47 11.14 -9.07
C ARG A 22 5.59 12.17 -8.35
N MET A 23 4.42 12.48 -8.91
CA MET A 23 3.43 13.40 -8.34
C MET A 23 2.16 12.65 -7.90
N SER A 24 2.30 11.34 -7.66
CA SER A 24 1.24 10.46 -7.21
C SER A 24 1.63 9.73 -5.94
N ALA A 25 0.64 9.41 -5.12
CA ALA A 25 0.79 8.49 -3.99
C ALA A 25 -0.31 7.44 -3.99
N GLU A 26 -0.07 6.33 -3.30
CA GLU A 26 -1.04 5.25 -3.08
C GLU A 26 -1.77 5.48 -1.77
N CYS A 27 -3.10 5.40 -1.80
CA CYS A 27 -3.93 5.54 -0.61
C CYS A 27 -3.81 4.27 0.25
N ASN A 28 -3.50 4.42 1.54
CA ASN A 28 -3.37 3.31 2.49
C ASN A 28 -4.68 2.56 2.79
N TRP A 29 -5.83 3.00 2.25
CA TRP A 29 -7.15 2.42 2.47
C TRP A 29 -7.77 1.78 1.23
N CYS A 30 -7.62 2.38 0.06
CA CYS A 30 -8.23 1.89 -1.18
C CYS A 30 -7.19 1.43 -2.21
N ASP A 31 -5.91 1.53 -1.90
CA ASP A 31 -4.75 1.23 -2.77
C ASP A 31 -4.75 2.00 -4.10
N GLY A 32 -5.65 2.98 -4.26
CA GLY A 32 -5.76 3.82 -5.44
C GLY A 32 -4.70 4.91 -5.48
N ARG A 33 -4.27 5.27 -6.70
CA ARG A 33 -3.35 6.39 -6.96
C ARG A 33 -4.11 7.72 -6.93
N TYR A 34 -3.52 8.75 -6.35
CA TYR A 34 -4.08 10.11 -6.32
C TYR A 34 -2.98 11.18 -6.49
N HIS A 35 -3.35 12.40 -6.92
CA HIS A 35 -2.42 13.53 -6.99
C HIS A 35 -1.90 13.88 -5.59
N LEU A 36 -0.58 13.83 -5.44
CA LEU A 36 0.10 14.31 -4.26
C LEU A 36 1.29 15.15 -4.71
N ASN A 37 1.39 16.35 -4.18
CA ASN A 37 2.53 17.22 -4.36
C ASN A 37 3.56 16.99 -3.25
N PRO A 38 4.67 16.26 -3.52
CA PRO A 38 5.70 16.03 -2.50
C PRO A 38 6.55 17.29 -2.20
N ARG A 39 6.32 18.39 -2.92
CA ARG A 39 7.13 19.59 -2.91
C ARG A 39 6.30 20.82 -2.54
N ASN A 40 6.67 21.47 -1.45
CA ASN A 40 5.98 22.68 -0.98
C ASN A 40 6.33 23.94 -1.79
N ASP A 41 7.38 23.88 -2.62
CA ASP A 41 7.87 25.00 -3.42
C ASP A 41 7.21 25.13 -4.81
N ILE A 42 6.38 24.15 -5.19
CA ILE A 42 5.72 24.09 -6.50
C ILE A 42 4.21 24.09 -6.28
N VAL A 43 3.49 24.91 -7.03
CA VAL A 43 2.02 24.83 -7.07
C VAL A 43 1.62 23.63 -7.91
N ALA A 44 1.03 22.62 -7.28
CA ALA A 44 0.46 21.46 -7.94
C ALA A 44 -0.87 21.08 -7.28
N LYS A 45 -1.59 20.12 -7.88
CA LYS A 45 -2.86 19.63 -7.36
C LYS A 45 -2.58 18.62 -6.23
N ASP A 46 -3.37 18.73 -5.16
CA ASP A 46 -3.43 17.75 -4.09
C ASP A 46 -4.85 17.20 -3.98
N CYS A 47 -4.98 15.89 -4.20
CA CYS A 47 -6.25 15.17 -4.15
C CYS A 47 -6.36 14.29 -2.89
N GLY A 48 -5.49 14.51 -1.92
CA GLY A 48 -5.41 13.76 -0.68
C GLY A 48 -4.53 14.48 0.34
N GLU A 49 -4.34 13.83 1.47
CA GLU A 49 -3.53 14.35 2.56
C GLU A 49 -2.47 13.33 2.98
N VAL A 50 -1.41 13.85 3.57
CA VAL A 50 -0.35 13.08 4.20
C VAL A 50 -0.10 13.64 5.59
N TRP A 51 -0.14 12.77 6.59
CA TRP A 51 0.13 13.15 7.98
C TRP A 51 0.99 12.10 8.68
N ILE A 52 1.60 12.50 9.79
CA ILE A 52 2.32 11.58 10.66
C ILE A 52 1.31 10.99 11.64
N ASP A 53 1.22 9.67 11.65
CA ASP A 53 0.52 8.92 12.68
C ASP A 53 1.41 8.87 13.92
N GLU A 54 1.06 9.61 14.97
CA GLU A 54 1.87 9.73 16.19
C GLU A 54 1.99 8.41 16.96
N GLN A 55 1.01 7.51 16.84
CA GLN A 55 1.04 6.22 17.53
C GLN A 55 2.05 5.26 16.92
N TYR A 56 2.17 5.28 15.60
CA TYR A 56 3.04 4.38 14.85
C TYR A 56 4.29 5.06 14.27
N LEU A 57 4.44 6.37 14.47
CA LEU A 57 5.51 7.22 13.92
C LEU A 57 5.72 6.99 12.42
N ALA A 58 4.62 6.89 11.68
CA ALA A 58 4.61 6.54 10.26
C ALA A 58 3.85 7.58 9.43
N LEU A 59 4.28 7.78 8.19
CA LEU A 59 3.53 8.59 7.23
C LEU A 59 2.31 7.81 6.74
N GLN A 60 1.13 8.43 6.87
CA GLN A 60 -0.11 7.92 6.32
C GLN A 60 -0.49 8.72 5.09
N PHE A 61 -0.89 8.00 4.05
CA PHE A 61 -1.32 8.57 2.76
C PHE A 61 -2.79 8.23 2.57
N ALA A 62 -3.64 9.25 2.37
CA ALA A 62 -5.05 9.03 2.10
C ALA A 62 -5.58 9.98 1.04
N CYS A 63 -6.41 9.47 0.13
CA CYS A 63 -7.13 10.30 -0.82
C CYS A 63 -8.35 10.97 -0.17
N ASN A 64 -8.77 12.12 -0.72
CA ASN A 64 -9.91 12.88 -0.19
C ASN A 64 -11.21 12.05 -0.18
N THR A 65 -11.38 11.12 -1.11
CA THR A 65 -12.55 10.21 -1.11
C THR A 65 -12.59 9.34 0.15
N CYS A 66 -11.44 8.85 0.62
CA CYS A 66 -11.34 8.04 1.84
C CYS A 66 -11.38 8.89 3.12
N ILE A 67 -10.85 10.12 3.07
CA ILE A 67 -10.85 11.04 4.23
C ILE A 67 -12.25 11.60 4.48
N SER A 68 -12.94 12.06 3.43
CA SER A 68 -14.24 12.73 3.53
C SER A 68 -15.44 11.77 3.56
N GLY A 69 -15.23 10.46 3.39
CA GLY A 69 -16.31 9.47 3.45
C GLY A 69 -16.89 9.30 4.86
N PRO A 70 -18.12 8.77 5.00
CA PRO A 70 -18.79 8.57 6.30
C PRO A 70 -18.09 7.55 7.22
N ALA A 71 -16.98 6.95 6.77
CA ALA A 71 -16.10 6.08 7.56
C ALA A 71 -15.08 6.85 8.43
N ALA A 72 -15.04 8.18 8.36
CA ALA A 72 -14.15 9.00 9.21
C ALA A 72 -14.40 8.79 10.72
N GLU A 73 -15.65 8.50 11.12
CA GLU A 73 -16.06 8.29 12.52
C GLU A 73 -15.75 6.87 13.04
N SER A 74 -15.46 5.92 12.15
CA SER A 74 -15.27 4.51 12.50
C SER A 74 -14.04 3.97 11.80
N ARG A 75 -12.85 4.44 12.20
CA ARG A 75 -11.58 3.82 11.78
C ARG A 75 -11.26 2.64 12.70
N PRO A 76 -11.47 1.38 12.28
CA PRO A 76 -10.81 0.27 12.92
C PRO A 76 -9.33 0.31 12.54
N ALA A 77 -8.44 0.05 13.51
CA ALA A 77 -7.05 -0.25 13.25
C ALA A 77 -6.96 -1.30 12.14
N LYS A 78 -6.07 -1.08 11.16
CA LYS A 78 -5.76 -2.02 10.07
C LYS A 78 -5.76 -3.45 10.62
N PRO A 79 -6.50 -4.43 10.04
CA PRO A 79 -6.21 -5.81 10.38
C PRO A 79 -4.75 -6.05 10.02
N ALA A 80 -4.00 -6.48 11.03
CA ALA A 80 -2.59 -6.75 10.95
C ALA A 80 -2.28 -7.55 9.68
N ALA A 81 -1.22 -7.11 9.00
CA ALA A 81 -0.41 -7.85 8.05
C ALA A 81 -0.91 -9.27 7.77
N SER A 82 -1.30 -9.52 6.51
CA SER A 82 -1.47 -10.84 5.94
C SER A 82 -0.47 -11.81 6.56
N ALA A 83 -0.98 -12.68 7.44
CA ALA A 83 -0.16 -13.57 8.24
C ALA A 83 0.73 -14.42 7.32
N PRO A 84 2.00 -14.68 7.68
CA PRO A 84 2.80 -15.63 6.93
C PRO A 84 2.10 -16.99 6.99
N SER A 85 1.86 -17.61 5.84
CA SER A 85 1.31 -18.95 5.71
C SER A 85 2.15 -19.93 6.53
N ARG A 86 1.70 -20.25 7.74
CA ARG A 86 2.29 -21.29 8.58
C ARG A 86 2.12 -22.65 7.88
N GLY A 87 3.21 -23.39 7.83
CA GLY A 87 3.37 -24.56 7.00
C GLY A 87 2.38 -25.70 7.24
N ARG A 88 2.22 -26.53 6.21
CA ARG A 88 1.77 -27.92 6.32
C ARG A 88 2.96 -28.83 6.11
N SER A 89 3.60 -29.20 7.21
CA SER A 89 4.39 -30.44 7.28
C SER A 89 3.41 -31.62 7.37
N ALA A 90 3.41 -32.54 6.40
CA ALA A 90 3.03 -33.95 6.60
C ALA A 90 3.18 -34.77 5.31
N ALA A 91 4.29 -35.50 5.17
CA ALA A 91 4.31 -36.86 4.61
C ALA A 91 5.70 -37.49 4.78
N ALA A 92 6.06 -37.84 6.03
CA ALA A 92 7.14 -38.79 6.27
C ALA A 92 6.72 -40.17 5.72
N ARG A 93 7.29 -40.57 4.58
CA ARG A 93 7.13 -41.95 4.06
C ARG A 93 8.09 -42.87 4.82
N PRO A 94 7.63 -43.95 5.48
CA PRO A 94 8.55 -44.91 6.08
C PRO A 94 9.29 -45.70 4.99
N ARG A 95 10.60 -45.48 4.86
CA ARG A 95 11.47 -46.35 4.06
C ARG A 95 11.74 -47.64 4.85
N ARG A 96 10.98 -48.70 4.56
CA ARG A 96 11.35 -50.08 4.92
C ARG A 96 12.63 -50.46 4.15
N TYR A 97 13.79 -50.41 4.80
CA TYR A 97 14.96 -51.14 4.32
C TYR A 97 14.89 -52.58 4.86
N ARG A 98 14.70 -53.55 3.96
CA ARG A 98 14.90 -54.97 4.26
C ARG A 98 16.41 -55.20 4.46
N ARG A 99 16.82 -55.66 5.64
CA ARG A 99 18.11 -56.31 5.83
C ARG A 99 18.05 -57.68 5.14
N ARG A 100 18.94 -57.94 4.20
CA ARG A 100 19.29 -59.32 3.79
C ARG A 100 20.52 -59.73 4.63
N ALA A 101 20.43 -60.96 5.11
CA ALA A 101 21.48 -61.72 5.78
C ALA A 101 22.67 -61.98 4.84
#